data_AF-A0A7Y2Z5N2-F1
#
_entry.id   AF-A0A7Y2Z5N2-F1
#
_cell.length_a   1.000
_cell.length_b   1.000
_cell.length_c   1.000
_cell.angle_alpha   90.00
_cell.angle_beta   90.00
_cell.angle_gamma   90.00
#
_symmetry.space_group_name_H-M   'P 1'
#
loop_
_entity.id
_entity.type
_entity.pdbx_description
1 polymer ?
#
loop_
_entity_poly.entity_id
_entity_poly.type
_entity_poly.pdbx_seq_one_letter_code
_entity_poly.pdbx_strand_id
1 'polypeptide(L)'
;MNNNIQVSTKRAITAIFIAWLLFIGVDFLFHAAILESLWKEEIPAIKPLDDLAILIPAGYASFLLLTTLIGFVFFRIFKTKPSLKEVFKFGLIFGLLFSAANITGLFSYVAIPLKQLLIFNLVYFIEILVVAIAIYHLAYSIKRKKVVWLSFLIFFGLVILAIVIQNITANL
;
A
#
# COMPACT_ATOMS: atom_id res chain seq x y z
N MET A 1 -31.39 5.33 -4.17
CA MET A 1 -30.99 3.96 -4.58
C MET A 1 -30.58 3.18 -3.34
N ASN A 2 -31.34 2.14 -3.00
CA ASN A 2 -31.12 1.32 -1.81
C ASN A 2 -29.93 0.37 -2.07
N ASN A 3 -28.71 0.78 -1.73
CA ASN A 3 -27.49 0.04 -2.05
C ASN A 3 -27.09 -0.94 -0.94
N ASN A 4 -27.99 -1.86 -0.58
CA ASN A 4 -27.65 -3.01 0.27
C ASN A 4 -26.90 -4.07 -0.54
N ILE A 5 -25.75 -3.69 -1.11
CA ILE A 5 -24.82 -4.64 -1.72
C ILE A 5 -24.07 -5.34 -0.59
N GLN A 6 -24.38 -6.61 -0.36
CA GLN A 6 -23.55 -7.49 0.44
C GLN A 6 -22.42 -8.07 -0.43
N VAL A 7 -21.20 -8.10 0.14
CA VAL A 7 -20.00 -8.57 -0.56
C VAL A 7 -19.83 -10.07 -0.31
N SER A 8 -19.81 -10.87 -1.37
CA SER A 8 -19.50 -12.30 -1.25
C SER A 8 -18.02 -12.53 -0.92
N THR A 9 -17.70 -13.65 -0.27
CA THR A 9 -16.32 -14.02 0.09
C THR A 9 -15.37 -13.99 -1.11
N LYS A 10 -15.78 -14.55 -2.25
CA LYS A 10 -15.00 -14.51 -3.50
C LYS A 10 -14.69 -13.08 -3.94
N ARG A 11 -15.66 -12.17 -3.79
CA ARG A 11 -15.50 -10.77 -4.15
C ARG A 11 -14.56 -10.03 -3.20
N ALA A 12 -14.67 -10.30 -1.90
CA ALA A 12 -13.76 -9.77 -0.88
C ALA A 12 -12.31 -10.21 -1.13
N ILE A 13 -12.08 -11.51 -1.36
CA ILE A 13 -10.74 -12.05 -1.65
C ILE A 13 -10.13 -11.40 -2.89
N THR A 14 -10.90 -11.26 -3.98
CA THR A 14 -10.37 -10.59 -5.18
C THR A 14 -10.08 -9.11 -4.92
N ALA A 15 -10.91 -8.42 -4.14
CA ALA A 15 -10.68 -7.02 -3.81
C ALA A 15 -9.37 -6.84 -3.02
N ILE A 16 -9.12 -7.71 -2.04
CA ILE A 16 -7.87 -7.74 -1.25
C ILE A 16 -6.67 -8.00 -2.16
N PHE A 17 -6.73 -9.03 -3.02
CA PHE A 17 -5.61 -9.39 -3.89
C PHE A 17 -5.26 -8.28 -4.89
N ILE A 18 -6.26 -7.65 -5.52
CA ILE A 18 -6.00 -6.56 -6.46
C ILE A 18 -5.56 -5.28 -5.73
N ALA A 19 -6.07 -5.01 -4.51
CA ALA A 19 -5.57 -3.91 -3.69
C ALA A 19 -4.11 -4.14 -3.25
N TRP A 20 -3.69 -5.39 -3.03
CA TRP A 20 -2.30 -5.73 -2.74
C TRP A 20 -1.38 -5.43 -3.94
N LEU A 21 -1.81 -5.72 -5.16
CA LEU A 21 -1.04 -5.30 -6.35
C LEU A 21 -0.90 -3.79 -6.43
N LEU A 22 -1.96 -3.03 -6.13
CA LEU A 22 -1.89 -1.57 -6.08
C LEU A 22 -0.96 -1.08 -4.97
N PHE A 23 -0.95 -1.74 -3.81
CA PHE A 23 0.03 -1.48 -2.75
C PHE A 23 1.44 -1.60 -3.32
N ILE A 24 1.78 -2.75 -3.93
CA ILE A 24 3.11 -2.97 -4.53
C ILE A 24 3.43 -1.91 -5.59
N GLY A 25 2.47 -1.54 -6.43
CA GLY A 25 2.70 -0.52 -7.46
C GLY A 25 3.04 0.85 -6.86
N VAL A 26 2.38 1.24 -5.77
CA VAL A 26 2.67 2.48 -5.05
C VAL A 26 4.03 2.39 -4.35
N ASP A 27 4.28 1.30 -3.61
CA ASP A 27 5.57 1.03 -2.95
C ASP A 27 6.72 1.12 -3.94
N PHE A 28 6.61 0.43 -5.08
CA PHE A 28 7.63 0.43 -6.12
C PHE A 28 7.89 1.83 -6.67
N LEU A 29 6.83 2.62 -6.95
CA LEU A 29 7.01 4.00 -7.40
C LEU A 29 7.74 4.86 -6.36
N PHE A 30 7.35 4.77 -5.10
CA PHE A 30 7.96 5.58 -4.05
C PHE A 30 9.37 5.11 -3.73
N HIS A 31 9.57 3.85 -3.40
CA HIS A 31 10.83 3.34 -2.88
C HIS A 31 11.86 3.02 -3.96
N ALA A 32 11.44 2.51 -5.13
CA ALA A 32 12.39 2.19 -6.19
C ALA A 32 12.77 3.44 -7.01
N ALA A 33 11.86 4.41 -7.18
CA ALA A 33 12.11 5.58 -8.03
C ALA A 33 12.22 6.90 -7.26
N ILE A 34 11.16 7.35 -6.60
CA ILE A 34 11.12 8.71 -6.00
C ILE A 34 12.12 8.85 -4.84
N LEU A 35 12.27 7.81 -4.03
CA LEU A 35 13.07 7.77 -2.82
C LEU A 35 14.31 6.90 -2.98
N GLU A 36 14.72 6.59 -4.21
CA GLU A 36 15.88 5.74 -4.50
C GLU A 36 17.14 6.20 -3.77
N SER A 37 17.40 7.52 -3.77
CA SER A 37 18.58 8.10 -3.12
C SER A 37 18.63 7.84 -1.61
N LEU A 38 17.47 7.70 -0.96
CA LEU A 38 17.37 7.42 0.47
C LEU A 38 17.91 6.03 0.81
N TRP A 39 17.79 5.07 -0.12
CA TRP A 39 18.29 3.70 0.03
C TRP A 39 19.79 3.56 -0.25
N LYS A 40 20.41 4.58 -0.85
CA LYS A 40 21.87 4.63 -1.05
C LYS A 40 22.62 5.22 0.15
N GLU A 41 21.89 5.79 1.13
CA GLU A 41 22.48 6.26 2.38
C GLU A 41 22.87 5.05 3.25
N GLU A 42 24.15 4.93 3.62
CA GLU A 42 24.61 3.86 4.50
C GLU A 42 24.09 4.07 5.93
N ILE A 43 23.15 3.20 6.33
CA ILE A 43 22.57 3.22 7.67
C ILE A 43 22.86 1.86 8.32
N PRO A 44 23.69 1.81 9.39
CA PRO A 44 24.08 0.54 10.03
C PRO A 44 22.91 -0.33 10.50
N ALA A 45 21.76 0.28 10.76
CA ALA A 45 20.54 -0.41 11.18
C ALA A 45 19.75 -1.07 10.02
N ILE A 46 20.10 -0.78 8.77
CA ILE A 46 19.47 -1.33 7.58
C ILE A 46 20.41 -2.40 6.99
N LYS A 47 19.84 -3.51 6.50
CA LYS A 47 20.62 -4.57 5.85
C LYS A 47 21.34 -4.04 4.59
N PRO A 48 22.49 -4.64 4.21
CA PRO A 48 23.12 -4.34 2.93
C PRO A 48 22.14 -4.49 1.75
N LEU A 49 22.37 -3.72 0.69
CA LEU A 49 21.50 -3.69 -0.51
C LEU A 49 21.33 -5.08 -1.15
N ASP A 50 22.40 -5.86 -1.23
CA ASP A 50 22.35 -7.21 -1.80
C ASP A 50 21.44 -8.14 -1.00
N ASP A 51 21.49 -8.06 0.34
CA ASP A 51 20.61 -8.81 1.22
C ASP A 51 19.15 -8.35 1.10
N LEU A 52 18.91 -7.04 0.98
CA LEU A 52 17.57 -6.48 0.79
C LEU A 52 16.95 -6.96 -0.52
N ALA A 53 17.72 -7.00 -1.61
CA ALA A 53 17.22 -7.46 -2.91
C ALA A 53 16.70 -8.91 -2.86
N ILE A 54 17.38 -9.78 -2.12
CA ILE A 54 16.95 -11.18 -1.89
C ILE A 54 15.66 -11.25 -1.07
N LEU A 55 15.43 -10.28 -0.18
CA LEU A 55 14.30 -10.24 0.75
C LEU A 55 13.06 -9.50 0.21
N ILE A 56 13.11 -8.93 -1.00
CA ILE A 56 11.95 -8.29 -1.65
C ILE A 56 10.70 -9.18 -1.63
N PRO A 57 10.76 -10.50 -1.96
CA PRO A 57 9.59 -11.36 -1.90
C PRO A 57 8.96 -11.45 -0.50
N ALA A 58 9.79 -11.43 0.56
CA ALA A 58 9.31 -11.41 1.93
C ALA A 58 8.64 -10.07 2.27
N GLY A 59 9.18 -8.96 1.78
CA GLY A 59 8.55 -7.64 1.86
C GLY A 59 7.16 -7.63 1.21
N TYR A 60 7.03 -8.12 -0.02
CA TYR A 60 5.74 -8.19 -0.71
C TYR A 60 4.75 -9.16 -0.07
N ALA A 61 5.23 -10.25 0.54
CA ALA A 61 4.41 -11.13 1.37
C ALA A 61 3.89 -10.41 2.62
N SER A 62 4.71 -9.57 3.26
CA SER A 62 4.26 -8.73 4.39
C SER A 62 3.15 -7.75 3.98
N PHE A 63 3.24 -7.15 2.78
CA PHE A 63 2.18 -6.28 2.25
C PHE A 63 0.89 -7.03 1.97
N LEU A 64 0.96 -8.30 1.55
CA LEU A 64 -0.22 -9.14 1.38
C LEU A 64 -0.90 -9.40 2.73
N LEU A 65 -0.13 -9.68 3.79
CA LEU A 65 -0.66 -9.86 5.14
C LEU A 65 -1.33 -8.58 5.64
N LEU A 66 -0.67 -7.42 5.50
CA LEU A 66 -1.23 -6.13 5.90
C LEU A 66 -2.50 -5.79 5.11
N THR A 67 -2.49 -5.98 3.79
CA THR A 67 -3.67 -5.75 2.94
C THR A 67 -4.82 -6.68 3.31
N THR A 68 -4.52 -7.93 3.67
CA THR A 68 -5.50 -8.90 4.16
C THR A 68 -6.09 -8.47 5.50
N LEU A 69 -5.26 -7.99 6.43
CA LEU A 69 -5.72 -7.44 7.72
C LEU A 69 -6.63 -6.23 7.51
N ILE A 70 -6.23 -5.28 6.67
CA ILE A 70 -7.04 -4.09 6.33
C ILE A 70 -8.39 -4.53 5.75
N GLY A 71 -8.38 -5.44 4.77
CA GLY A 71 -9.60 -5.98 4.18
C GLY A 71 -10.49 -6.71 5.18
N PHE A 72 -9.90 -7.53 6.05
CA PHE A 72 -10.63 -8.23 7.11
C PHE A 72 -11.34 -7.25 8.04
N VAL A 73 -10.62 -6.25 8.57
CA VAL A 73 -11.20 -5.24 9.45
C VAL A 73 -12.26 -4.43 8.71
N PHE A 74 -11.98 -4.02 7.46
CA PHE A 74 -12.91 -3.27 6.62
C PHE A 74 -14.26 -4.00 6.46
N PHE A 75 -14.26 -5.27 6.06
CA PHE A 75 -15.50 -6.06 5.89
C PHE A 75 -16.15 -6.47 7.21
N ARG A 76 -15.41 -6.40 8.33
CA ARG A 76 -16.00 -6.57 9.66
C ARG A 76 -16.79 -5.34 10.09
N ILE A 77 -16.29 -4.15 9.83
CA ILE A 77 -16.94 -2.87 10.13
C ILE A 77 -18.10 -2.60 9.17
N PHE A 78 -17.86 -2.73 7.86
CA PHE A 78 -18.84 -2.35 6.82
C PHE A 78 -19.57 -3.58 6.26
N LYS A 79 -20.73 -3.91 6.85
CA LYS A 79 -21.59 -5.02 6.40
C LYS A 79 -22.34 -4.74 5.11
N THR A 80 -22.63 -3.47 4.86
CA THR A 80 -23.26 -2.95 3.64
C THR A 80 -22.30 -1.97 2.98
N LYS A 81 -22.68 -1.42 1.82
CA LYS A 81 -21.84 -0.46 1.08
C LYS A 81 -21.68 0.83 1.90
N PRO A 82 -20.47 1.19 2.36
CA PRO A 82 -20.25 2.46 3.01
C PRO A 82 -20.25 3.63 2.01
N SER A 83 -20.40 4.84 2.52
CA SER A 83 -20.11 6.06 1.76
C SER A 83 -18.59 6.20 1.55
N LEU A 84 -18.19 6.93 0.51
CA LEU A 84 -16.77 7.18 0.24
C LEU A 84 -16.10 7.97 1.39
N LYS A 85 -16.86 8.83 2.08
CA LYS A 85 -16.38 9.58 3.26
C LYS A 85 -16.02 8.64 4.42
N GLU A 86 -16.83 7.61 4.66
CA GLU A 86 -16.54 6.61 5.70
C GLU A 86 -15.30 5.77 5.35
N VAL A 87 -15.13 5.41 4.06
CA VAL A 87 -13.93 4.71 3.57
C VAL A 87 -12.67 5.55 3.74
N PHE A 88 -12.73 6.84 3.37
CA PHE A 88 -11.62 7.76 3.53
C PHE A 88 -11.25 7.93 5.01
N LYS A 89 -12.26 8.12 5.88
CA LYS A 89 -12.06 8.20 7.33
C LYS A 89 -11.45 6.91 7.89
N PHE A 90 -11.91 5.75 7.44
CA PHE A 90 -11.33 4.46 7.82
C PHE A 90 -9.85 4.37 7.43
N GLY A 91 -9.51 4.67 6.17
CA GLY A 91 -8.13 4.64 5.68
C GLY A 91 -7.23 5.62 6.43
N LEU A 92 -7.72 6.83 6.71
CA LEU A 92 -6.98 7.85 7.46
C LEU A 92 -6.70 7.40 8.90
N ILE A 93 -7.71 6.89 9.61
CA ILE A 93 -7.54 6.42 10.99
C ILE A 93 -6.61 5.21 11.04
N PHE A 94 -6.85 4.21 10.18
CA PHE A 94 -6.03 2.99 10.14
C PHE A 94 -4.58 3.32 9.78
N GLY A 95 -4.38 4.12 8.74
CA GLY A 95 -3.06 4.55 8.28
C GLY A 95 -2.31 5.34 9.35
N LEU A 96 -2.96 6.30 10.01
CA LEU A 96 -2.34 7.08 11.09
C LEU A 96 -1.95 6.19 12.27
N LEU A 97 -2.85 5.32 12.71
CA LEU A 97 -2.58 4.41 13.84
C LEU A 97 -1.45 3.43 13.51
N PHE A 98 -1.46 2.82 12.32
CA PHE A 98 -0.41 1.91 11.88
C PHE A 98 0.94 2.63 11.80
N SER A 99 0.97 3.79 11.15
CA SER A 99 2.20 4.57 10.96
C SER A 99 2.75 5.06 12.29
N ALA A 100 1.90 5.60 13.18
CA ALA A 100 2.32 6.04 14.50
C ALA A 100 2.85 4.88 15.35
N ALA A 101 2.18 3.71 15.33
CA ALA A 101 2.64 2.53 16.05
C ALA A 101 3.97 2.00 15.50
N ASN A 102 4.15 2.00 14.18
CA ASN A 102 5.38 1.54 13.55
C ASN A 102 6.55 2.52 13.79
N ILE A 103 6.31 3.84 13.72
CA ILE A 103 7.28 4.88 14.10
C ILE A 103 7.72 4.66 15.54
N THR A 104 6.79 4.64 16.50
CA THR A 104 7.15 4.54 17.93
C THR A 104 7.79 3.19 18.26
N GLY A 105 7.33 2.11 17.62
CA GLY A 105 7.94 0.80 17.71
C GLY A 105 9.40 0.83 17.27
N LEU A 106 9.69 1.19 16.03
CA LEU A 106 11.05 1.20 15.50
C LEU A 106 11.96 2.22 16.20
N PHE A 107 11.44 3.41 16.51
CA PHE A 107 12.20 4.45 17.21
C PHE A 107 12.68 4.00 18.59
N SER A 108 11.95 3.09 19.24
CA SER A 108 12.28 2.64 20.60
C SER A 108 13.47 1.68 20.68
N TYR A 109 13.82 0.98 19.60
CA TYR A 109 14.86 -0.06 19.65
C TYR A 109 15.79 -0.12 18.42
N VAL A 110 15.51 0.62 17.34
CA VAL A 110 16.31 0.62 16.11
C VAL A 110 16.97 1.97 15.90
N ALA A 111 18.27 1.97 15.62
CA ALA A 111 19.05 3.18 15.31
C ALA A 111 18.86 3.65 13.85
N ILE A 112 17.62 3.84 13.42
CA ILE A 112 17.27 4.43 12.11
C ILE A 112 17.16 5.96 12.29
N PRO A 113 17.79 6.79 11.43
CA PRO A 113 17.63 8.23 11.55
C PRO A 113 16.17 8.66 11.34
N LEU A 114 15.75 9.71 12.05
CA LEU A 114 14.35 10.14 12.10
C LEU A 114 13.78 10.49 10.71
N LYS A 115 14.62 11.03 9.82
CA LYS A 115 14.26 11.34 8.42
C LYS A 115 13.69 10.11 7.70
N GLN A 116 14.42 9.00 7.72
CA GLN A 116 14.02 7.74 7.06
C GLN A 116 12.76 7.18 7.70
N LEU A 117 12.69 7.20 9.03
CA LEU A 117 11.53 6.71 9.76
C LEU A 117 10.25 7.48 9.39
N LEU A 118 10.31 8.82 9.33
CA LEU A 118 9.17 9.65 8.96
C LEU A 118 8.76 9.45 7.50
N ILE A 119 9.72 9.42 6.57
CA ILE A 119 9.44 9.25 5.14
C ILE A 119 8.84 7.87 4.87
N PHE A 120 9.43 6.79 5.40
CA PHE A 120 8.90 5.43 5.22
C PHE A 120 7.48 5.28 5.75
N ASN A 121 7.20 5.86 6.92
CA ASN A 121 5.85 5.78 7.49
C ASN A 121 4.85 6.70 6.79
N LEU A 122 5.30 7.78 6.16
CA LEU A 122 4.46 8.58 5.28
C LEU A 122 4.04 7.80 4.03
N VAL A 123 4.95 7.00 3.45
CA VAL A 123 4.62 6.13 2.30
C VAL A 123 3.61 5.06 2.73
N TYR A 124 3.84 4.36 3.86
CA TYR A 124 2.87 3.41 4.43
C TYR A 124 1.49 4.04 4.64
N PHE A 125 1.43 5.27 5.14
CA PHE A 125 0.16 5.99 5.31
C PHE A 125 -0.58 6.16 3.97
N ILE A 126 0.12 6.57 2.91
CA ILE A 126 -0.44 6.75 1.58
C ILE A 126 -0.92 5.41 1.00
N GLU A 127 -0.11 4.36 1.12
CA GLU A 127 -0.42 3.01 0.64
C GLU A 127 -1.68 2.45 1.30
N ILE A 128 -1.81 2.58 2.62
CA ILE A 128 -2.99 2.13 3.36
C ILE A 128 -4.25 2.86 2.89
N LEU A 129 -4.16 4.17 2.61
CA LEU A 129 -5.27 4.94 2.08
C LEU A 129 -5.67 4.45 0.68
N VAL A 130 -4.70 4.20 -0.20
CA VAL A 130 -4.91 3.62 -1.53
C VAL A 130 -5.58 2.25 -1.42
N VAL A 131 -5.11 1.39 -0.53
CA VAL A 131 -5.69 0.06 -0.28
C VAL A 131 -7.15 0.15 0.15
N ALA A 132 -7.48 1.02 1.11
CA ALA A 132 -8.85 1.18 1.58
C ALA A 132 -9.81 1.63 0.46
N ILE A 133 -9.38 2.59 -0.36
CA ILE A 133 -10.14 3.09 -1.51
C ILE A 133 -10.26 2.01 -2.60
N ALA A 134 -9.18 1.28 -2.88
CA ALA A 134 -9.17 0.19 -3.85
C ALA A 134 -10.15 -0.92 -3.44
N ILE A 135 -10.07 -1.38 -2.19
CA ILE A 135 -10.98 -2.38 -1.64
C ILE A 135 -12.43 -1.93 -1.81
N TYR A 136 -12.76 -0.69 -1.47
CA TYR A 136 -14.11 -0.14 -1.66
C TYR A 136 -14.58 -0.25 -3.11
N HIS A 137 -13.80 0.27 -4.06
CA HIS A 137 -14.20 0.26 -5.47
C HIS A 137 -14.32 -1.17 -6.03
N LEU A 138 -13.38 -2.06 -5.69
CA LEU A 138 -13.40 -3.45 -6.15
C LEU A 138 -14.57 -4.24 -5.55
N ALA A 139 -14.87 -4.01 -4.26
CA ALA A 139 -15.89 -4.73 -3.51
C ALA A 139 -17.33 -4.22 -3.73
N TYR A 140 -17.54 -2.95 -4.15
CA TYR A 140 -18.89 -2.38 -4.24
C TYR A 140 -19.26 -1.73 -5.58
N SER A 141 -18.38 -1.73 -6.59
CA SER A 141 -18.73 -1.22 -7.93
C SER A 141 -19.64 -2.16 -8.71
N ILE A 142 -20.64 -1.61 -9.41
CA ILE A 142 -21.52 -2.38 -10.30
C ILE A 142 -20.71 -2.92 -11.50
N LYS A 143 -19.88 -2.07 -12.12
CA LYS A 143 -19.03 -2.41 -13.26
C LYS A 143 -17.69 -3.03 -12.83
N ARG A 144 -17.73 -4.11 -12.04
CA ARG A 144 -16.55 -4.72 -11.41
C ARG A 144 -15.42 -5.05 -12.40
N LYS A 145 -15.74 -5.64 -13.56
CA LYS A 145 -14.73 -5.99 -14.57
C LYS A 145 -13.91 -4.76 -15.00
N LYS A 146 -14.59 -3.62 -15.21
CA LYS A 146 -13.93 -2.35 -15.58
C LYS A 146 -12.99 -1.87 -14.47
N VAL A 147 -13.42 -1.94 -13.21
CA VAL A 147 -12.60 -1.52 -12.07
C VAL A 147 -11.37 -2.41 -11.92
N VAL A 148 -11.52 -3.73 -12.03
CA VAL A 148 -10.38 -4.67 -11.99
C VAL A 148 -9.37 -4.36 -13.09
N TRP A 149 -9.83 -4.18 -14.33
CA TRP A 149 -8.96 -3.81 -15.45
C TRP A 149 -8.25 -2.48 -15.22
N LEU A 150 -8.98 -1.47 -14.73
CA LEU A 150 -8.40 -0.18 -14.41
C LEU A 150 -7.33 -0.29 -13.32
N SER A 151 -7.55 -1.11 -12.29
CA SER A 151 -6.55 -1.37 -11.25
C SER A 151 -5.28 -2.01 -11.81
N PHE A 152 -5.39 -2.95 -12.75
CA PHE A 152 -4.22 -3.49 -13.45
C PHE A 152 -3.50 -2.43 -14.27
N LEU A 153 -4.23 -1.61 -15.03
CA LEU A 153 -3.62 -0.52 -15.81
C LEU A 153 -2.90 0.50 -14.90
N ILE A 154 -3.49 0.82 -13.75
CA ILE A 154 -2.85 1.69 -12.75
C ILE A 154 -1.57 1.03 -12.23
N PHE A 155 -1.63 -0.24 -11.82
CA PHE A 155 -0.45 -0.97 -11.34
C PHE A 155 0.70 -0.93 -12.36
N PHE A 156 0.45 -1.34 -13.61
CA PHE A 156 1.47 -1.30 -14.65
C PHE A 156 1.92 0.12 -14.97
N GLY A 157 1.00 1.09 -14.95
CA GLY A 157 1.33 2.51 -15.12
C GLY A 157 2.29 3.03 -14.05
N LEU A 158 2.09 2.65 -12.78
CA LEU A 158 2.98 3.00 -11.68
C LEU A 158 4.38 2.37 -11.85
N VAL A 159 4.43 1.09 -12.22
CA VAL A 159 5.70 0.38 -12.49
C VAL A 159 6.46 1.00 -13.66
N ILE A 160 5.78 1.26 -14.77
CA ILE A 160 6.39 1.90 -15.95
C ILE A 160 6.89 3.29 -15.59
N LEU A 161 6.09 4.08 -14.87
CA LEU A 161 6.48 5.42 -14.43
C LEU A 161 7.73 5.37 -13.54
N ALA A 162 7.79 4.43 -12.60
CA ALA A 162 8.94 4.23 -11.74
C ALA A 162 10.21 3.93 -12.56
N ILE A 163 10.13 3.00 -13.52
CA ILE A 163 11.25 2.65 -14.41
C ILE A 163 11.69 3.86 -15.24
N VAL A 164 10.75 4.65 -15.76
CA VAL A 164 11.07 5.86 -16.52
C VAL A 164 11.79 6.88 -15.64
N ILE A 165 11.31 7.12 -14.42
CA ILE A 165 11.96 8.04 -13.47
C ILE A 165 13.39 7.58 -13.18
N GLN A 166 13.58 6.30 -12.83
CA GLN A 166 14.91 5.72 -12.56
C GLN A 166 15.87 5.92 -13.73
N ASN A 167 15.41 5.69 -14.97
CA ASN A 167 16.25 5.87 -16.16
C ASN A 167 16.63 7.34 -16.40
N ILE A 168 15.74 8.29 -16.07
CA ILE A 168 16.07 9.70 -16.22
C ILE A 168 17.07 10.13 -15.15
N THR A 169 16.86 9.73 -13.89
CA THR A 169 17.73 10.13 -12.77
C THR A 169 19.08 9.43 -12.78
N ALA A 170 19.20 8.22 -13.33
CA ALA A 170 20.47 7.52 -13.47
C ALA A 170 21.43 8.16 -14.50
N ASN A 171 20.91 9.01 -15.40
CA ASN A 171 21.67 9.70 -16.44
C ASN A 171 22.00 11.17 -16.08
N LEU A 172 21.68 11.60 -14.86
CA LEU A 172 21.99 12.93 -14.32
C LEU A 172 23.12 12.84 -13.30
#